data_AF-A0A7S2H2N7-F1
#
_entry.id   AF-A0A7S2H2N7-F1
#
_cell.length_a   1.000
_cell.length_b   1.000
_cell.length_c   1.000
_cell.angle_alpha   90.00
_cell.angle_beta   90.00
_cell.angle_gamma   90.00
#
_symmetry.space_group_name_H-M   'P 1'
#
loop_
_entity.id
_entity.type
_entity.pdbx_description
1 polymer ?
#
loop_
_entity_poly.entity_id
_entity_poly.type
_entity_poly.pdbx_seq_one_letter_code
_entity_poly.pdbx_strand_id
1 'polypeptide(L)'
;HVSGNEVVVLMAVANETNSTIVLSNRKGLVGGFEGSPMPTVRVTSGVSVKIPVVIQRIDRLDDNDEVADIAMELISRTALHWESEPSDGEIAANKKIRQGRVRIPSRCLREIIDEHKS
;
A
#
# COMPACT_ATOMS: atom_id res chain seq x y z
N HIS A 1 24.36 3.49 8.27
CA HIS A 1 23.60 3.51 9.54
C HIS A 1 22.12 3.59 9.19
N VAL A 2 21.42 2.45 9.03
CA VAL A 2 19.95 2.44 8.86
C VAL A 2 19.38 2.40 10.28
N SER A 3 19.33 3.57 10.90
CA SER A 3 18.82 3.80 12.26
C SER A 3 17.57 4.68 12.20
N GLY A 4 16.70 4.40 11.23
CA GLY A 4 15.37 5.02 11.19
C GLY A 4 14.40 4.15 11.96
N ASN A 5 13.45 4.77 12.68
CA ASN A 5 12.24 4.11 13.17
C ASN A 5 11.29 3.77 12.00
N GLU A 6 11.84 3.36 10.86
CA GLU A 6 11.14 3.20 9.59
C GLU A 6 11.64 1.94 8.90
N VAL A 7 10.71 1.20 8.32
CA VAL A 7 10.94 0.04 7.46
C VAL A 7 10.46 0.40 6.07
N VAL A 8 11.31 0.16 5.07
CA VAL A 8 10.96 0.38 3.65
C VAL A 8 10.61 -0.95 3.01
N VAL A 9 9.39 -1.07 2.50
CA VAL A 9 8.91 -2.24 1.75
C VAL A 9 8.77 -1.85 0.28
N LEU A 10 9.27 -2.68 -0.64
CA LEU A 10 9.07 -2.48 -2.07
C LEU A 10 7.84 -3.26 -2.53
N MET A 11 6.80 -2.56 -2.98
CA MET A 11 5.62 -3.17 -3.57
C MET A 11 5.75 -3.17 -5.09
N ALA A 12 5.71 -4.35 -5.72
CA ALA A 12 5.66 -4.48 -7.17
C ALA A 12 4.20 -4.56 -7.63
N VAL A 13 3.84 -3.75 -8.62
CA VAL A 13 2.51 -3.74 -9.23
C VAL A 13 2.67 -3.92 -10.73
N ALA A 14 2.11 -5.00 -11.26
CA ALA A 14 2.02 -5.24 -12.70
C ALA A 14 0.60 -4.94 -13.18
N ASN A 15 0.46 -4.07 -14.18
CA ASN A 15 -0.84 -3.79 -14.79
C ASN A 15 -0.96 -4.48 -16.15
N GLU A 16 -1.59 -5.65 -16.14
CA GLU A 16 -1.90 -6.43 -17.34
C GLU A 16 -3.26 -6.06 -17.96
N THR A 17 -3.93 -5.02 -17.43
CA THR A 17 -5.24 -4.58 -17.92
C THR A 17 -5.10 -3.49 -18.97
N ASN A 18 -6.18 -3.21 -19.71
CA ASN A 18 -6.26 -2.13 -20.70
C ASN A 18 -6.60 -0.76 -20.09
N SER A 19 -6.50 -0.61 -18.78
CA SER A 19 -6.89 0.62 -18.05
C SER A 19 -5.75 1.11 -17.18
N THR A 20 -5.67 2.42 -16.92
CA THR A 20 -4.69 2.95 -15.97
C THR A 20 -5.17 2.63 -14.55
N ILE A 21 -4.31 2.06 -13.72
CA ILE A 21 -4.58 1.82 -12.31
C ILE A 21 -3.99 2.97 -11.50
N VAL A 22 -4.82 3.61 -10.69
CA VAL A 22 -4.45 4.66 -9.78
C VAL A 22 -4.38 4.07 -8.38
N LEU A 23 -3.22 4.14 -7.73
CA LEU A 23 -3.00 3.63 -6.37
C LEU A 23 -2.85 4.79 -5.40
N SER A 24 -3.66 4.80 -4.34
CA SER A 24 -3.64 5.78 -3.24
C SER A 24 -3.73 5.10 -1.87
N ASN A 25 -3.15 5.69 -0.82
CA ASN A 25 -3.53 5.35 0.55
C ASN A 25 -4.59 6.34 1.05
N ARG A 26 -5.07 6.22 2.29
CA ARG A 26 -6.09 7.14 2.85
C ARG A 26 -5.69 8.63 2.84
N LYS A 27 -4.39 8.93 2.75
CA LYS A 27 -3.85 10.30 2.68
C LYS A 27 -3.48 10.72 1.25
N GLY A 28 -3.70 9.87 0.24
CA GLY A 28 -3.31 10.14 -1.15
C GLY A 28 -1.82 9.96 -1.45
N LEU A 29 -1.06 9.31 -0.58
CA LEU A 29 0.41 9.20 -0.63
C LEU A 29 0.82 7.73 -0.56
N VAL A 30 1.12 7.07 -1.68
CA VAL A 30 1.45 5.62 -1.68
C VAL A 30 2.92 5.35 -1.53
N GLY A 31 3.75 6.30 -1.94
CA GLY A 31 5.19 6.10 -1.93
C GLY A 31 5.95 7.20 -1.23
N GLY A 32 7.26 7.10 -1.33
CA GLY A 32 8.19 8.11 -0.84
C GLY A 32 8.47 7.99 0.65
N PHE A 33 9.48 8.72 1.09
CA PHE A 33 9.92 8.76 2.48
C PHE A 33 9.06 9.74 3.27
N GLU A 34 9.04 9.66 4.60
CA GLU A 34 8.27 10.58 5.45
C GLU A 34 8.59 12.06 5.15
N GLY A 35 9.86 12.38 4.84
CA GLY A 35 10.29 13.71 4.41
C GLY A 35 10.18 14.00 2.91
N SER A 36 9.77 13.03 2.09
CA SER A 36 9.60 13.16 0.64
C SER A 36 8.49 12.22 0.16
N PRO A 37 7.23 12.53 0.52
CA PRO A 37 6.11 11.67 0.15
C PRO A 37 5.92 11.71 -1.37
N MET A 38 5.78 10.55 -1.98
CA MET A 38 5.43 10.42 -3.39
C MET A 38 3.90 10.40 -3.54
N PRO A 39 3.37 11.15 -4.52
CA PRO A 39 1.95 11.15 -4.79
C PRO A 39 1.48 9.79 -5.30
N THR A 40 0.16 9.62 -5.30
CA THR A 40 -0.60 8.56 -6.00
C THR A 40 0.12 8.01 -7.23
N VAL A 41 0.37 6.70 -7.26
CA VAL A 41 1.10 6.06 -8.37
C VAL A 41 0.09 5.67 -9.45
N ARG A 42 0.32 6.16 -10.68
CA ARG A 42 -0.45 5.79 -11.87
C ARG A 42 0.33 4.73 -12.63
N VAL A 43 -0.28 3.56 -12.79
CA VAL A 43 0.29 2.42 -13.51
C VAL A 43 -0.48 2.26 -14.80
N THR A 44 0.10 2.68 -15.93
CA THR A 44 -0.52 2.54 -17.25
C THR A 44 -0.55 1.08 -17.69
N SER A 45 -1.41 0.77 -18.66
CA SER A 45 -1.52 -0.56 -19.26
C SER A 45 -0.16 -1.06 -19.76
N GLY A 46 0.17 -2.32 -19.47
CA GLY A 46 1.42 -2.97 -19.88
C GLY A 46 2.66 -2.56 -19.09
N VAL A 47 2.50 -1.70 -18.07
CA VAL A 47 3.61 -1.23 -17.22
C VAL A 47 3.61 -1.97 -15.89
N SER A 48 4.81 -2.35 -15.45
CA SER A 48 5.07 -2.80 -14.09
C SER A 48 5.88 -1.77 -13.33
N VAL A 49 5.47 -1.42 -12.12
CA VAL A 49 6.15 -0.44 -11.27
C VAL A 49 6.57 -1.07 -9.95
N LYS A 50 7.66 -0.57 -9.37
CA LYS A 50 8.04 -0.86 -7.98
C LYS A 50 7.89 0.42 -7.18
N ILE A 51 7.09 0.36 -6.12
CA ILE A 51 6.74 1.51 -5.30
C ILE A 51 7.34 1.30 -3.91
N PRO A 52 8.20 2.22 -3.43
CA PRO A 52 8.69 2.17 -2.06
C PRO A 52 7.58 2.63 -1.11
N VAL A 53 7.16 1.74 -0.22
CA VAL A 53 6.20 2.02 0.85
C VAL A 53 7.00 2.13 2.15
N VAL A 54 6.94 3.30 2.79
CA VAL A 54 7.60 3.54 4.07
C VAL A 54 6.62 3.31 5.20
N ILE A 55 6.99 2.42 6.11
CA ILE A 55 6.19 2.00 7.26
C ILE A 55 6.97 2.38 8.50
N GLN A 56 6.43 3.25 9.34
CA GLN A 56 7.03 3.50 10.65
C GLN A 56 7.06 2.21 11.46
N ARG A 57 8.09 2.06 12.29
CA ARG A 57 8.19 0.95 13.23
C ARG A 57 6.94 0.94 14.10
N ILE A 58 6.44 -0.26 14.33
CA ILE A 58 5.28 -0.47 15.19
C ILE A 58 5.83 -0.77 16.58
N ASP A 59 5.39 0.01 17.55
CA ASP A 59 5.72 -0.22 18.94
C ASP A 59 5.07 -1.52 19.42
N ARG A 60 5.71 -2.19 20.37
CA ARG A 60 5.22 -3.47 20.89
C ARG A 60 3.99 -3.28 21.79
N LEU A 61 3.83 -2.08 22.32
CA LEU A 61 2.70 -1.68 23.12
C LEU A 61 1.90 -0.63 22.35
N ASP A 62 0.59 -0.66 22.49
CA ASP A 62 -0.30 0.37 21.95
C ASP A 62 -0.41 1.58 22.91
N ASP A 63 -1.23 2.57 22.54
CA ASP A 63 -1.44 3.79 23.33
C ASP A 63 -2.05 3.53 24.73
N ASN A 64 -2.51 2.30 25.00
CA ASN A 64 -3.09 1.87 26.28
C ASN A 64 -2.14 0.94 27.07
N ASP A 65 -0.86 0.84 26.70
CA ASP A 65 0.13 -0.09 27.26
C ASP A 65 -0.21 -1.59 27.07
N GLU A 66 -1.09 -1.93 26.14
CA GLU A 66 -1.45 -3.32 25.80
C GLU A 66 -0.58 -3.86 24.65
N VAL A 67 -0.42 -5.18 24.56
CA VAL A 67 0.37 -5.81 23.47
C VAL A 67 -0.25 -5.48 22.12
N ALA A 68 0.48 -4.75 21.29
CA ALA A 68 0.01 -4.34 19.97
C ALA A 68 -0.18 -5.55 19.04
N ASP A 69 -1.32 -5.63 18.33
CA ASP A 69 -1.48 -6.56 17.20
C ASP A 69 -0.69 -6.02 16.00
N ILE A 70 0.60 -6.34 15.97
CA ILE A 70 1.56 -5.91 14.93
C ILE A 70 1.04 -6.27 13.54
N ALA A 71 0.39 -7.43 13.39
CA ALA A 71 -0.14 -7.85 12.09
C ALA A 71 -1.27 -6.91 11.63
N MET A 72 -2.21 -6.58 12.51
CA MET A 72 -3.28 -5.63 12.19
C MET A 72 -2.76 -4.23 11.90
N GLU A 73 -1.77 -3.78 12.64
CA GLU A 73 -1.18 -2.45 12.44
C GLU A 73 -0.42 -2.38 11.10
N LEU A 74 0.34 -3.42 10.74
CA LEU A 74 0.97 -3.53 9.41
C LEU A 74 -0.05 -3.49 8.28
N ILE A 75 -1.19 -4.16 8.42
CA ILE A 75 -2.27 -4.14 7.42
C ILE A 75 -2.83 -2.74 7.28
N SER A 76 -3.07 -2.05 8.40
CA SER A 76 -3.60 -0.69 8.41
C SER A 76 -2.66 0.28 7.68
N ARG A 77 -1.35 0.19 7.95
CA ARG A 77 -0.32 1.07 7.35
C ARG A 77 -0.06 0.77 5.87
N THR A 78 -0.27 -0.46 5.42
CA THR A 78 -0.01 -0.91 4.04
C THR A 78 -1.26 -0.99 3.17
N ALA A 79 -2.45 -0.71 3.69
CA ALA A 79 -3.69 -0.81 2.93
C ALA A 79 -3.77 0.28 1.86
N LEU A 80 -3.90 -0.15 0.60
CA LEU A 80 -4.02 0.74 -0.56
C LEU A 80 -5.40 0.63 -1.17
N HIS A 81 -5.92 1.77 -1.62
CA HIS A 81 -7.05 1.84 -2.51
C HIS A 81 -6.55 1.85 -3.96
N TRP A 82 -7.26 1.15 -4.83
CA TRP A 82 -7.02 1.23 -6.26
C TRP A 82 -8.30 1.62 -6.98
N GLU A 83 -8.15 2.46 -8.00
CA GLU A 83 -9.22 2.86 -8.91
C GLU A 83 -8.73 2.73 -10.34
N SER A 84 -9.59 2.30 -11.26
CA SER A 84 -9.29 2.30 -12.70
C SER A 84 -9.69 3.64 -13.31
N GLU A 85 -8.74 4.32 -13.91
CA GLU A 85 -9.05 5.47 -14.76
C GLU A 85 -9.60 4.98 -16.11
N PRO A 86 -10.71 5.59 -16.56
CA PRO A 86 -11.30 5.22 -17.83
C PRO A 86 -10.53 5.87 -18.98
N SER A 87 -10.34 5.14 -20.08
CA SER A 87 -9.64 5.63 -21.27
C SER A 87 -10.29 6.90 -21.84
N ASP A 88 -9.45 7.85 -22.26
CA ASP A 88 -9.86 9.07 -22.96
C ASP A 88 -10.52 8.68 -24.29
N GLY A 89 -11.85 8.81 -24.37
CA GLY A 89 -12.62 8.46 -25.56
C GLY A 89 -14.08 8.05 -25.28
N GLU A 90 -14.38 7.55 -24.09
CA GLU A 90 -15.76 7.18 -23.71
C GLU A 90 -16.49 8.32 -23.00
N ILE A 91 -17.76 8.54 -23.37
CA ILE A 91 -18.62 9.61 -22.82
C ILE A 91 -18.86 9.34 -21.33
N ALA A 92 -18.63 10.36 -20.49
CA ALA A 92 -18.61 10.29 -19.03
C ALA A 92 -19.86 9.70 -18.35
N ALA A 93 -21.00 9.67 -19.03
CA ALA A 93 -22.29 9.29 -18.45
C ALA A 93 -22.44 7.79 -18.11
N ASN A 94 -21.65 6.89 -18.72
CA ASN A 94 -21.76 5.42 -18.53
C ASN A 94 -20.46 4.74 -18.06
N LYS A 95 -19.46 5.50 -17.59
CA LYS A 95 -18.15 4.96 -17.20
C LYS A 95 -18.23 4.21 -15.85
N LYS A 96 -18.06 2.88 -15.88
CA LYS A 96 -17.89 2.07 -14.66
C LYS A 96 -16.45 2.21 -14.14
N ILE A 97 -16.26 3.05 -13.12
CA ILE A 97 -15.01 3.08 -12.36
C ILE A 97 -14.91 1.77 -11.55
N ARG A 98 -13.92 0.94 -11.85
CA ARG A 98 -13.59 -0.22 -11.01
C ARG A 98 -12.71 0.27 -9.86
N GLN A 99 -13.01 -0.19 -8.67
CA GLN A 99 -12.26 0.16 -7.48
C GLN A 99 -12.10 -1.04 -6.57
N GLY A 100 -11.08 -1.02 -5.71
CA GLY A 100 -10.88 -2.06 -4.72
C GLY A 100 -9.82 -1.70 -3.69
N ARG A 101 -9.45 -2.68 -2.86
CA ARG A 101 -8.44 -2.49 -1.82
C ARG A 101 -7.39 -3.59 -1.93
N VAL A 102 -6.13 -3.18 -1.88
CA VAL A 102 -4.98 -4.08 -1.74
C VAL A 102 -4.57 -4.05 -0.28
N ARG A 103 -4.52 -5.23 0.35
CA ARG A 103 -4.04 -5.40 1.71
C ARG A 103 -3.34 -6.75 1.82
N ILE A 104 -2.30 -6.81 2.64
CA ILE A 104 -1.70 -8.10 2.99
C ILE A 104 -2.69 -8.83 3.92
N PRO A 105 -3.00 -10.12 3.72
CA PRO A 105 -3.85 -10.86 4.64
C PRO A 105 -3.19 -11.01 6.02
N SER A 106 -3.97 -10.82 7.08
CA SER A 106 -3.48 -10.93 8.47
C SER A 106 -2.88 -12.31 8.78
N ARG A 107 -3.45 -13.36 8.21
CA ARG A 107 -2.94 -14.73 8.35
C ARG A 107 -1.50 -14.85 7.87
N CYS A 108 -1.20 -14.33 6.67
CA CYS A 108 0.15 -14.40 6.11
C CYS A 108 1.17 -13.64 6.96
N LEU A 109 0.79 -12.47 7.49
CA LEU A 109 1.66 -11.69 8.37
C LEU A 109 1.91 -12.39 9.70
N ARG A 110 0.86 -13.01 10.29
CA ARG A 110 0.99 -13.76 11.53
C ARG A 110 1.90 -14.97 11.38
N GLU A 111 1.76 -15.72 10.29
CA GLU A 111 2.67 -16.84 9.97
C GLU A 111 4.13 -16.37 9.91
N ILE A 112 4.42 -15.26 9.21
CA ILE A 112 5.78 -14.69 9.14
C ILE A 112 6.27 -14.22 10.52
N ILE A 113 5.43 -13.53 11.31
CA ILE A 113 5.79 -13.05 12.65
C ILE A 113 6.10 -14.24 13.58
N ASP A 114 5.30 -15.29 13.52
CA ASP A 114 5.47 -16.50 14.33
C ASP A 114 6.76 -17.26 13.97
N GLU A 115 7.11 -17.32 12.68
CA GLU A 115 8.36 -17.93 12.18
C GLU A 115 9.62 -17.17 12.64
N HIS A 116 9.50 -15.86 12.91
CA HIS A 116 10.63 -14.99 13.25
C HIS A 116 10.62 -14.52 14.71
N LYS A 117 10.00 -15.29 15.62
CA LYS A 117 10.08 -15.03 17.06
C LYS A 117 11.54 -15.07 17.52
N SER A 118 12.11 -13.88 17.77
CA SER A 118 13.44 -13.67 18.36
C SER A 118 13.31 -13.32 19.83
#